data_AF-A0A6V1SZJ7-F1
#
_entry.id   AF-A0A6V1SZJ7-F1
#
_cell.length_a   1.000
_cell.length_b   1.000
_cell.length_c   1.000
_cell.angle_alpha   90.00
_cell.angle_beta   90.00
_cell.angle_gamma   90.00
#
_symmetry.space_group_name_H-M   'P 1'
#
loop_
_entity.id
_entity.type
_entity.pdbx_description
1 polymer ?
#
loop_
_entity_poly.entity_id
_entity_poly.type
_entity_poly.pdbx_seq_one_letter_code
_entity_poly.pdbx_strand_id
1 'polypeptide(L)'
;DGPSLDALAAALLAALAHDVGHPGRNNKFLVASRHPLAVTYNDKSPLENMHAAIAFRLLAKEENSFLEDLDNERFRALRADMVAMILATDNDHHGELMGAATAHLADVAPPPERAPEHAAQGRLLRLQLALHAADLGNPAKPWGTYMAWTDRVMREFYEQGDEERSLGLPVSMGYDRDNPIPRPKFQQGFINYIVLPLYSTFGAFPGIQIEPCMSQLNQNLEQLQQEEKNETSASL
;
A
#
# COMPACT_ATOMS: atom_id res chain seq x y z
N ASP A 1 23.52 1.39 -11.24
CA ASP A 1 22.50 1.26 -12.30
C ASP A 1 21.11 1.49 -11.73
N GLY A 2 20.54 2.66 -12.00
CA GLY A 2 19.18 3.00 -11.59
C GLY A 2 18.12 2.36 -12.51
N PRO A 3 16.83 2.46 -12.17
CA PRO A 3 15.74 2.01 -13.04
C PRO A 3 15.78 2.74 -14.39
N SER A 4 15.35 2.07 -15.46
CA SER A 4 15.16 2.71 -16.76
C SER A 4 14.08 3.80 -16.67
N LEU A 5 14.08 4.75 -17.62
CA LEU A 5 13.05 5.79 -17.69
C LEU A 5 11.64 5.19 -17.75
N ASP A 6 11.48 4.09 -18.49
CA ASP A 6 10.20 3.38 -18.61
C ASP A 6 9.76 2.76 -17.29
N ALA A 7 10.68 2.21 -16.49
CA ALA A 7 10.37 1.66 -15.17
C ALA A 7 9.99 2.76 -14.17
N LEU A 8 10.62 3.93 -14.25
CA LEU A 8 10.22 5.10 -13.46
C LEU A 8 8.84 5.63 -13.87
N ALA A 9 8.57 5.71 -15.18
CA ALA A 9 7.26 6.10 -15.69
C ALA A 9 6.17 5.12 -15.23
N ALA A 10 6.42 3.81 -15.31
CA ALA A 10 5.52 2.78 -14.79
C ALA A 10 5.25 2.98 -13.30
N ALA A 11 6.29 3.23 -12.49
CA ALA A 11 6.13 3.45 -11.06
C ALA A 11 5.30 4.69 -10.72
N LEU A 12 5.53 5.80 -11.42
CA LEU A 12 4.76 7.04 -11.21
C LEU A 12 3.30 6.89 -11.65
N LEU A 13 3.06 6.23 -12.79
CA LEU A 13 1.71 5.97 -13.27
C LEU A 13 0.96 4.98 -12.36
N ALA A 14 1.65 3.95 -11.85
CA ALA A 14 1.09 3.05 -10.85
C ALA A 14 0.71 3.81 -9.58
N ALA A 15 1.60 4.66 -9.06
CA ALA A 15 1.32 5.47 -7.88
C ALA A 15 0.09 6.39 -8.06
N LEU A 16 -0.04 7.02 -9.23
CA LEU A 16 -1.20 7.87 -9.54
C LEU A 16 -2.50 7.09 -9.65
N ALA A 17 -2.45 5.83 -10.08
CA ALA A 17 -3.62 5.04 -10.41
C ALA A 17 -3.98 3.96 -9.39
N HIS A 18 -3.13 3.69 -8.38
CA HIS A 18 -3.28 2.50 -7.54
C HIS A 18 -4.62 2.41 -6.81
N ASP A 19 -5.27 3.54 -6.53
CA ASP A 19 -6.60 3.64 -5.89
C ASP A 19 -7.68 4.27 -6.78
N VAL A 20 -7.47 4.37 -8.10
CA VAL A 20 -8.41 5.06 -8.98
C VAL A 20 -9.80 4.41 -8.96
N GLY A 21 -10.82 5.19 -8.64
CA GLY A 21 -12.20 4.71 -8.55
C GLY A 21 -12.54 3.93 -7.28
N HIS A 22 -11.70 4.00 -6.23
CA HIS A 22 -11.95 3.35 -4.94
C HIS A 22 -13.33 3.72 -4.35
N PRO A 23 -14.17 2.75 -3.94
CA PRO A 23 -15.52 3.00 -3.44
C PRO A 23 -15.56 3.39 -1.94
N GLY A 24 -14.40 3.47 -1.28
CA GLY A 24 -14.29 3.74 0.15
C GLY A 24 -14.55 2.51 1.03
N ARG A 25 -14.37 1.30 0.48
CA ARG A 25 -14.62 0.02 1.16
C ARG A 25 -13.51 -0.95 0.82
N ASN A 26 -13.12 -1.79 1.77
CA ASN A 26 -12.02 -2.75 1.58
C ASN A 26 -12.46 -4.04 0.85
N ASN A 27 -11.48 -4.82 0.38
CA ASN A 27 -11.71 -6.08 -0.33
C ASN A 27 -12.56 -7.07 0.49
N LYS A 28 -12.36 -7.15 1.82
CA LYS A 28 -13.12 -8.05 2.71
C LYS A 28 -14.61 -7.72 2.74
N PHE A 29 -14.95 -6.43 2.76
CA PHE A 29 -16.34 -5.97 2.66
C PHE A 29 -16.94 -6.31 1.29
N LEU A 30 -16.22 -6.05 0.20
CA LEU A 30 -16.66 -6.39 -1.16
C LEU A 30 -17.00 -7.89 -1.29
N VAL A 31 -16.16 -8.76 -0.74
CA VAL A 31 -16.39 -10.22 -0.74
C VAL A 31 -17.59 -10.59 0.14
N ALA A 32 -17.64 -10.09 1.38
CA ALA A 32 -18.72 -10.41 2.33
C ALA A 32 -20.10 -9.96 1.83
N SER A 33 -20.17 -8.81 1.17
CA SER A 33 -21.40 -8.25 0.58
C SER A 33 -21.74 -8.81 -0.81
N ARG A 34 -20.91 -9.70 -1.38
CA ARG A 34 -21.03 -10.22 -2.76
C ARG A 34 -21.09 -9.10 -3.80
N HIS A 35 -20.30 -8.06 -3.59
CA HIS A 35 -20.24 -6.92 -4.49
C HIS A 35 -19.86 -7.37 -5.92
N PRO A 36 -20.40 -6.74 -6.99
CA PRO A 36 -20.10 -7.14 -8.37
C PRO A 36 -18.60 -7.19 -8.71
N LEU A 37 -17.77 -6.35 -8.10
CA LEU A 37 -16.32 -6.39 -8.27
C LEU A 37 -15.71 -7.68 -7.70
N ALA A 38 -16.14 -8.12 -6.52
CA ALA A 38 -15.67 -9.37 -5.92
C ALA A 38 -16.01 -10.56 -6.83
N VAL A 39 -17.23 -10.59 -7.37
CA VAL A 39 -17.65 -11.60 -8.35
C VAL A 39 -16.81 -11.54 -9.64
N THR A 40 -16.59 -10.34 -10.17
CA THR A 40 -15.83 -10.13 -11.43
C THR A 40 -14.39 -10.62 -11.31
N TYR A 41 -13.76 -10.37 -10.16
CA TYR A 41 -12.36 -10.72 -9.91
C TYR A 41 -12.18 -11.97 -9.06
N ASN A 42 -13.25 -12.75 -8.86
CA ASN A 42 -13.25 -14.04 -8.16
C ASN A 42 -12.61 -13.94 -6.77
N ASP A 43 -12.96 -12.89 -6.03
CA ASP A 43 -12.48 -12.58 -4.68
C ASP A 43 -10.96 -12.35 -4.55
N LYS A 44 -10.23 -12.26 -5.68
CA LYS A 44 -8.77 -12.07 -5.69
C LYS A 44 -8.41 -10.63 -5.99
N SER A 45 -7.98 -9.90 -4.96
CA SER A 45 -7.64 -8.47 -5.02
C SER A 45 -8.62 -7.66 -5.89
N PRO A 46 -9.94 -7.68 -5.58
CA PRO A 46 -10.95 -7.07 -6.47
C PRO A 46 -10.73 -5.58 -6.75
N LEU A 47 -10.30 -4.81 -5.75
CA LEU A 47 -10.03 -3.38 -5.89
C LEU A 47 -8.81 -3.12 -6.74
N GLU A 48 -7.69 -3.78 -6.46
CA GLU A 48 -6.42 -3.55 -7.16
C GLU A 48 -6.52 -3.96 -8.64
N ASN A 49 -7.26 -5.04 -8.94
CA ASN A 49 -7.59 -5.40 -10.32
C ASN A 49 -8.47 -4.36 -11.01
N MET A 50 -9.45 -3.79 -10.30
CA MET A 50 -10.30 -2.71 -10.81
C MET A 50 -9.46 -1.45 -11.08
N HIS A 51 -8.60 -1.04 -10.16
CA HIS A 51 -7.74 0.14 -10.28
C HIS A 51 -6.84 0.03 -11.52
N ALA A 52 -6.17 -1.11 -11.68
CA ALA A 52 -5.38 -1.41 -12.88
C ALA A 52 -6.24 -1.38 -14.16
N ALA A 53 -7.44 -1.98 -14.15
CA ALA A 53 -8.32 -1.98 -15.31
C ALA A 53 -8.78 -0.56 -15.70
N ILE A 54 -9.15 0.27 -14.72
CA ILE A 54 -9.55 1.66 -14.94
C ILE A 54 -8.37 2.47 -15.49
N ALA A 55 -7.18 2.32 -14.92
CA ALA A 55 -5.97 3.01 -15.38
C ALA A 55 -5.74 2.81 -16.88
N PHE A 56 -5.76 1.57 -17.35
CA PHE A 56 -5.52 1.28 -18.76
C PHE A 56 -6.70 1.60 -19.67
N ARG A 57 -7.94 1.60 -19.18
CA ARG A 57 -9.08 2.13 -19.93
C ARG A 57 -8.94 3.64 -20.15
N LEU A 58 -8.42 4.37 -19.17
CA LEU A 58 -8.16 5.81 -19.30
C LEU A 58 -7.00 6.07 -20.26
N LEU A 59 -5.91 5.33 -20.18
CA LEU A 59 -4.76 5.45 -21.08
C LEU A 59 -5.06 5.06 -22.53
N ALA A 60 -6.08 4.22 -22.76
CA ALA A 60 -6.51 3.83 -24.10
C ALA A 60 -7.38 4.89 -24.81
N LYS A 61 -7.75 5.98 -24.12
CA LYS A 61 -8.50 7.08 -24.72
C LYS A 61 -7.59 7.95 -25.57
N GLU A 62 -8.07 8.39 -26.74
CA GLU A 62 -7.31 9.21 -27.68
C GLU A 62 -6.82 10.50 -27.03
N GLU A 63 -7.65 11.14 -26.20
CA GLU A 63 -7.30 12.36 -25.47
C GLU A 63 -6.20 12.17 -24.40
N ASN A 64 -5.86 10.93 -24.04
CA ASN A 64 -4.86 10.57 -23.04
C ASN A 64 -3.65 9.81 -23.64
N SER A 65 -3.49 9.81 -24.96
CA SER A 65 -2.51 8.97 -25.69
C SER A 65 -1.06 9.46 -25.59
N PHE A 66 -0.56 9.83 -24.40
CA PHE A 66 0.83 10.28 -24.23
C PHE A 66 1.86 9.13 -24.24
N LEU A 67 1.41 7.89 -24.42
CA LEU A 67 2.24 6.68 -24.53
C LEU A 67 2.37 6.17 -25.97
N GLU A 68 1.89 6.92 -26.97
CA GLU A 68 1.82 6.50 -28.38
C GLU A 68 3.19 6.23 -29.02
N ASP A 69 4.24 6.88 -28.54
CA ASP A 69 5.62 6.69 -29.01
C ASP A 69 6.27 5.41 -28.47
N LEU A 70 5.62 4.68 -27.55
CA LEU A 70 6.12 3.40 -27.07
C LEU A 70 5.83 2.32 -28.12
N ASP A 71 6.87 1.61 -28.52
CA ASP A 71 6.68 0.37 -29.26
C ASP A 71 5.95 -0.68 -28.41
N ASN A 72 5.48 -1.73 -29.08
CA ASN A 72 4.70 -2.79 -28.43
C ASN A 72 5.46 -3.52 -27.31
N GLU A 73 6.79 -3.61 -27.38
CA GLU A 73 7.59 -4.30 -26.36
C GLU A 73 7.69 -3.45 -25.10
N ARG A 74 8.01 -2.16 -25.26
CA ARG A 74 8.09 -1.18 -24.16
C ARG A 74 6.74 -0.96 -23.51
N PHE A 75 5.66 -0.85 -24.29
CA PHE A 75 4.31 -0.73 -23.74
C PHE A 75 3.92 -1.97 -22.92
N ARG A 76 4.24 -3.18 -23.40
CA ARG A 76 4.00 -4.43 -22.64
C ARG A 76 4.78 -4.47 -21.33
N ALA A 77 6.06 -4.06 -21.36
CA ALA A 77 6.88 -4.00 -20.16
C ALA A 77 6.34 -2.98 -19.15
N LEU A 78 6.01 -1.76 -19.59
CA LEU A 78 5.38 -0.73 -18.76
C LEU A 78 4.07 -1.22 -18.15
N ARG A 79 3.23 -1.88 -18.96
CA ARG A 79 1.96 -2.44 -18.48
C ARG A 79 2.18 -3.53 -17.44
N ALA A 80 3.14 -4.44 -17.67
CA ALA A 80 3.45 -5.51 -16.72
C ALA A 80 3.92 -4.95 -15.38
N ASP A 81 4.85 -3.99 -15.38
CA ASP A 81 5.35 -3.35 -14.17
C ASP A 81 4.23 -2.60 -13.44
N MET A 82 3.42 -1.79 -14.14
CA MET A 82 2.28 -1.08 -13.53
C MET A 82 1.28 -2.02 -12.86
N VAL A 83 0.85 -3.08 -13.55
CA VAL A 83 -0.12 -4.04 -13.00
C VAL A 83 0.47 -4.75 -11.78
N ALA A 84 1.72 -5.21 -11.85
CA ALA A 84 2.38 -5.88 -10.73
C ALA A 84 2.57 -4.94 -9.52
N MET A 85 2.80 -3.65 -9.76
CA MET A 85 2.90 -2.65 -8.70
C MET A 85 1.56 -2.36 -8.04
N ILE A 86 0.49 -2.13 -8.81
CA ILE A 86 -0.85 -1.88 -8.27
C ILE A 86 -1.36 -3.09 -7.48
N LEU A 87 -1.17 -4.32 -7.99
CA LEU A 87 -1.58 -5.52 -7.25
C LEU A 87 -0.81 -5.72 -5.94
N ALA A 88 0.41 -5.17 -5.83
CA ALA A 88 1.22 -5.28 -4.61
C ALA A 88 0.80 -4.29 -3.51
N THR A 89 -0.13 -3.36 -3.77
CA THR A 89 -0.70 -2.48 -2.72
C THR A 89 -1.81 -3.17 -1.92
N ASP A 90 -2.28 -4.34 -2.36
CA ASP A 90 -3.22 -5.15 -1.57
C ASP A 90 -2.56 -5.60 -0.25
N ASN A 91 -3.11 -5.11 0.86
CA ASN A 91 -2.58 -5.39 2.19
C ASN A 91 -2.73 -6.87 2.60
N ASP A 92 -3.60 -7.66 1.98
CA ASP A 92 -3.65 -9.11 2.23
C ASP A 92 -2.38 -9.83 1.71
N HIS A 93 -1.64 -9.22 0.76
CA HIS A 93 -0.35 -9.73 0.24
C HIS A 93 0.89 -9.09 0.90
N HIS A 94 0.72 -8.21 1.89
CA HIS A 94 1.83 -7.54 2.58
C HIS A 94 2.88 -8.54 3.10
N GLY A 95 2.43 -9.61 3.76
CA GLY A 95 3.34 -10.64 4.30
C GLY A 95 4.14 -11.38 3.22
N GLU A 96 3.52 -11.66 2.06
CA GLU A 96 4.20 -12.29 0.93
C GLU A 96 5.27 -11.36 0.34
N LEU A 97 4.93 -10.08 0.15
CA LEU A 97 5.86 -9.06 -0.35
C LEU A 97 7.09 -8.91 0.57
N MET A 98 6.85 -8.86 1.89
CA MET A 98 7.92 -8.79 2.90
C MET A 98 8.80 -10.04 2.94
N GLY A 99 8.19 -11.21 2.78
CA GLY A 99 8.90 -12.49 2.65
C GLY A 99 9.79 -12.55 1.42
N ALA A 100 9.28 -12.13 0.26
CA ALA A 100 10.03 -12.05 -0.99
C ALA A 100 11.22 -11.08 -0.86
N ALA A 101 11.01 -9.91 -0.24
CA ALA A 101 12.05 -8.92 0.02
C ALA A 101 13.19 -9.48 0.88
N THR A 102 12.83 -10.17 1.98
CA THR A 102 13.79 -10.78 2.89
C THR A 102 14.60 -11.88 2.19
N ALA A 103 13.93 -12.75 1.41
CA ALA A 103 14.58 -13.81 0.66
C ALA A 103 15.56 -13.24 -0.39
N HIS A 104 15.16 -12.18 -1.09
CA HIS A 104 16.00 -11.52 -2.08
C HIS A 104 17.25 -10.88 -1.46
N LEU A 105 17.10 -10.21 -0.31
CA LEU A 105 18.23 -9.60 0.41
C LEU A 105 19.23 -10.65 0.96
N ALA A 106 18.75 -11.87 1.26
CA ALA A 106 19.60 -12.96 1.70
C ALA A 106 20.41 -13.62 0.55
N ASP A 107 19.94 -13.50 -0.70
CA ASP A 107 20.59 -14.06 -1.89
C ASP A 107 21.63 -13.10 -2.50
N VAL A 108 22.65 -12.76 -1.72
CA VAL A 108 23.65 -11.73 -2.06
C VAL A 108 24.59 -12.09 -3.22
N ALA A 109 24.63 -13.36 -3.64
CA ALA A 109 25.51 -13.84 -4.72
C ALA A 109 24.84 -14.98 -5.52
N PRO A 110 23.82 -14.68 -6.35
CA PRO A 110 23.21 -15.69 -7.19
C PRO A 110 24.24 -16.24 -8.20
N PRO A 111 24.15 -17.52 -8.59
CA PRO A 111 24.97 -18.07 -9.67
C PRO A 111 24.87 -17.21 -10.94
N PRO A 112 25.93 -17.13 -11.77
CA PRO A 112 25.96 -16.25 -12.95
C PRO A 112 24.76 -16.43 -13.90
N GLU A 113 24.26 -17.66 -14.02
CA GLU A 113 23.09 -18.01 -14.84
C GLU A 113 21.78 -17.39 -14.32
N ARG A 114 21.64 -17.22 -13.00
CA ARG A 114 20.46 -16.63 -12.35
C ARG A 114 20.60 -15.12 -12.11
N ALA A 115 21.80 -14.56 -12.27
CA ALA A 115 22.06 -13.15 -11.98
C ALA A 115 21.15 -12.16 -12.75
N PRO A 116 20.84 -12.36 -14.06
CA PRO A 116 19.95 -11.45 -14.78
C PRO A 116 18.51 -11.46 -14.24
N GLU A 117 17.97 -12.65 -13.98
CA GLU A 117 16.63 -12.84 -13.42
C GLU A 117 16.54 -12.26 -12.01
N HIS A 118 17.53 -12.56 -11.17
CA HIS A 118 17.63 -11.99 -9.82
C HIS A 118 17.66 -10.46 -9.88
N ALA A 119 18.45 -9.86 -10.77
CA ALA A 119 18.49 -8.41 -10.93
C ALA A 119 17.14 -7.81 -11.38
N ALA A 120 16.44 -8.47 -12.31
CA ALA A 120 15.13 -8.05 -12.77
C ALA A 120 14.06 -8.15 -11.68
N GLN A 121 14.03 -9.27 -10.94
CA GLN A 121 13.14 -9.47 -9.80
C GLN A 121 13.41 -8.43 -8.70
N GLY A 122 14.68 -8.20 -8.38
CA GLY A 122 15.10 -7.17 -7.42
C GLY A 122 14.69 -5.76 -7.85
N ARG A 123 14.68 -5.45 -9.14
CA ARG A 123 14.16 -4.17 -9.66
C ARG A 123 12.67 -4.03 -9.37
N LEU A 124 11.85 -4.98 -9.81
CA LEU A 124 10.39 -4.89 -9.63
C LEU A 124 10.00 -4.91 -8.15
N LEU A 125 10.64 -5.76 -7.36
CA LEU A 125 10.40 -5.86 -5.92
C LEU A 125 10.69 -4.55 -5.18
N ARG A 126 11.78 -3.86 -5.52
CA ARG A 126 12.07 -2.52 -4.97
C ARG A 126 11.01 -1.50 -5.36
N LEU A 127 10.46 -1.57 -6.58
CA LEU A 127 9.39 -0.66 -7.01
C LEU A 127 8.08 -0.95 -6.27
N GLN A 128 7.71 -2.22 -6.11
CA GLN A 128 6.54 -2.64 -5.31
C GLN A 128 6.67 -2.18 -3.86
N LEU A 129 7.82 -2.42 -3.22
CA LEU A 129 8.09 -1.95 -1.85
C LEU A 129 8.08 -0.41 -1.75
N ALA A 130 8.63 0.29 -2.74
CA ALA A 130 8.62 1.75 -2.76
C ALA A 130 7.20 2.31 -2.84
N LEU A 131 6.34 1.74 -3.69
CA LEU A 131 4.93 2.12 -3.79
C LEU A 131 4.19 1.78 -2.49
N HIS A 132 4.37 0.57 -1.96
CA HIS A 132 3.71 0.14 -0.72
C HIS A 132 4.12 1.00 0.49
N ALA A 133 5.41 1.34 0.60
CA ALA A 133 5.91 2.23 1.63
C ALA A 133 5.39 3.67 1.44
N ALA A 134 5.21 4.12 0.20
CA ALA A 134 4.61 5.42 -0.07
C ALA A 134 3.12 5.47 0.33
N ASP A 135 2.38 4.42 0.01
CA ASP A 135 0.95 4.25 0.32
C ASP A 135 0.70 4.18 1.84
N LEU A 136 1.47 3.34 2.55
CA LEU A 136 1.42 3.23 4.01
C LEU A 136 2.24 4.32 4.74
N GLY A 137 2.66 5.36 4.03
CA GLY A 137 3.64 6.34 4.50
C GLY A 137 3.08 7.47 5.36
N ASN A 138 1.78 7.48 5.65
CA ASN A 138 1.13 8.51 6.48
C ASN A 138 1.81 8.72 7.84
N PRO A 139 2.17 7.67 8.60
CA PRO A 139 2.83 7.83 9.89
C PRO A 139 4.26 8.37 9.79
N ALA A 140 4.85 8.41 8.60
CA ALA A 140 6.17 9.00 8.35
C ALA A 140 6.11 10.49 7.96
N LYS A 141 4.94 11.14 8.06
CA LYS A 141 4.75 12.57 7.78
C LYS A 141 4.75 13.40 9.08
N PRO A 142 4.97 14.73 9.03
CA PRO A 142 4.83 15.58 10.21
C PRO A 142 3.47 15.39 10.89
N TRP A 143 3.45 15.49 12.23
CA TRP A 143 2.30 15.15 13.07
C TRP A 143 0.95 15.67 12.55
N GLY A 144 0.85 16.95 12.20
CA GLY A 144 -0.40 17.54 11.71
C GLY A 144 -0.92 16.89 10.43
N THR A 145 -0.02 16.54 9.50
CA THR A 145 -0.37 15.82 8.27
C THR A 145 -0.76 14.38 8.57
N TYR A 146 0.01 13.70 9.42
CA TYR A 146 -0.29 12.33 9.83
C TYR A 146 -1.69 12.24 10.46
N MET A 147 -2.00 13.09 11.45
CA MET A 147 -3.30 13.09 12.11
C MET A 147 -4.45 13.44 11.16
N ALA A 148 -4.25 14.36 10.21
CA ALA A 148 -5.26 14.65 9.20
C ALA A 148 -5.58 13.43 8.32
N TRP A 149 -4.60 12.58 8.02
CA TRP A 149 -4.81 11.31 7.32
C TRP A 149 -5.42 10.25 8.23
N THR A 150 -4.99 10.15 9.49
CA THR A 150 -5.59 9.26 10.49
C THR A 150 -7.08 9.54 10.64
N ASP A 151 -7.50 10.80 10.75
CA ASP A 151 -8.91 11.15 10.91
C ASP A 151 -9.75 10.79 9.67
N ARG A 152 -9.16 10.89 8.46
CA ARG A 152 -9.82 10.50 7.21
C ARG A 152 -10.02 9.00 7.12
N VAL A 153 -8.97 8.21 7.37
CA VAL A 153 -9.06 6.74 7.29
C VAL A 153 -9.97 6.17 8.37
N MET A 154 -9.93 6.73 9.60
CA MET A 154 -10.84 6.31 10.68
C MET A 154 -12.31 6.60 10.32
N ARG A 155 -12.59 7.73 9.67
CA ARG A 155 -13.94 8.02 9.18
C ARG A 155 -14.41 6.98 8.17
N GLU A 156 -13.57 6.64 7.20
CA GLU A 156 -13.89 5.62 6.19
C GLU A 156 -14.13 4.25 6.83
N PHE A 157 -13.31 3.86 7.80
CA PHE A 157 -13.49 2.63 8.57
C PHE A 157 -14.82 2.62 9.31
N TYR A 158 -15.18 3.71 9.98
CA TYR A 158 -16.46 3.81 10.67
C TYR A 158 -17.65 3.83 9.72
N GLU A 159 -17.54 4.46 8.55
CA GLU A 159 -18.58 4.42 7.53
C GLU A 159 -18.79 3.00 6.98
N GLN A 160 -17.71 2.24 6.78
CA GLN A 160 -17.81 0.82 6.45
C GLN A 160 -18.45 0.02 7.59
N GLY A 161 -18.07 0.25 8.84
CA GLY A 161 -18.64 -0.46 10.00
C GLY A 161 -20.14 -0.23 10.17
N ASP A 162 -20.63 0.98 9.90
CA ASP A 162 -22.06 1.28 9.90
C ASP A 162 -22.79 0.52 8.79
N GLU A 163 -22.18 0.44 7.61
CA GLU A 163 -22.74 -0.29 6.46
C GLU A 163 -22.76 -1.80 6.72
N GLU A 164 -21.68 -2.37 7.25
CA GLU A 164 -21.60 -3.77 7.70
C GLU A 164 -22.76 -4.09 8.66
N ARG A 165 -22.97 -3.23 9.67
CA ARG A 165 -24.08 -3.38 10.62
C ARG A 165 -25.44 -3.33 9.94
N SER A 166 -25.65 -2.39 9.01
CA SER A 166 -26.91 -2.24 8.28
C SER A 166 -27.24 -3.45 7.40
N LEU A 167 -26.21 -4.14 6.89
CA LEU A 167 -26.32 -5.35 6.08
C LEU A 167 -26.41 -6.63 6.93
N GLY A 168 -26.34 -6.52 8.25
CA GLY A 168 -26.31 -7.66 9.16
C GLY A 168 -24.99 -8.45 9.11
N LEU A 169 -23.91 -7.83 8.61
CA LEU A 169 -22.57 -8.41 8.61
C LEU A 169 -21.89 -8.14 9.97
N PRO A 170 -20.93 -9.00 10.38
CA PRO A 170 -20.06 -8.69 11.51
C PRO A 170 -19.28 -7.40 11.24
N VAL A 171 -19.32 -6.46 12.19
CA VAL A 171 -18.53 -5.23 12.10
C VAL A 171 -17.05 -5.56 12.23
N SER A 172 -16.24 -5.04 11.30
CA SER A 172 -14.79 -5.22 11.25
C SER A 172 -14.11 -4.68 12.51
N MET A 173 -13.02 -5.33 12.93
CA MET A 173 -12.28 -4.91 14.13
C MET A 173 -11.74 -3.48 13.95
N GLY A 174 -12.07 -2.59 14.89
CA GLY A 174 -11.67 -1.18 14.87
C GLY A 174 -12.58 -0.27 14.04
N TYR A 175 -13.63 -0.82 13.40
CA TYR A 175 -14.56 -0.08 12.54
C TYR A 175 -15.87 0.27 13.28
N ASP A 176 -16.03 -0.15 14.53
CA ASP A 176 -17.18 0.22 15.35
C ASP A 176 -16.95 1.58 16.03
N ARG A 177 -17.70 2.60 15.60
CA ARG A 177 -17.64 3.95 16.21
C ARG A 177 -18.30 4.04 17.58
N ASP A 178 -19.19 3.11 17.92
CA ASP A 178 -19.87 3.08 19.23
C ASP A 178 -19.02 2.36 20.29
N ASN A 179 -18.07 1.55 19.84
CA ASN A 179 -17.06 0.90 20.69
C ASN A 179 -15.65 1.06 20.08
N PRO A 180 -15.12 2.29 20.00
CA PRO A 180 -13.89 2.55 19.28
C PRO A 180 -12.67 2.02 20.03
N ILE A 181 -11.70 1.49 19.28
CA ILE A 181 -10.34 1.30 19.80
C ILE A 181 -9.72 2.70 19.94
N PRO A 182 -9.12 3.06 21.08
CA PRO A 182 -8.45 4.34 21.25
C PRO A 182 -7.46 4.60 20.11
N ARG A 183 -7.59 5.76 19.45
CA ARG A 183 -6.77 6.13 18.28
C ARG A 183 -5.28 5.95 18.55
N PRO A 184 -4.70 6.39 19.69
CA PRO A 184 -3.29 6.17 19.97
C PRO A 184 -2.89 4.70 19.93
N LYS A 185 -3.68 3.83 20.56
CA LYS A 185 -3.43 2.39 20.60
C LYS A 185 -3.53 1.74 19.22
N PHE A 186 -4.55 2.11 18.45
CA PHE A 186 -4.76 1.59 17.10
C PHE A 186 -3.61 1.96 16.16
N GLN A 187 -3.20 3.24 16.17
CA GLN A 187 -2.10 3.75 15.35
C GLN A 187 -0.74 3.19 15.78
N GLN A 188 -0.49 3.02 17.09
CA GLN A 188 0.73 2.35 17.58
C GLN A 188 0.83 0.91 17.07
N GLY A 189 -0.26 0.15 17.09
CA GLY A 189 -0.30 -1.19 16.51
C GLY A 189 0.04 -1.20 15.03
N PHE A 190 -0.59 -0.31 14.25
CA PHE A 190 -0.32 -0.18 12.83
C PHE A 190 1.16 0.17 12.54
N ILE A 191 1.74 1.14 13.26
CA ILE A 191 3.16 1.50 13.10
C ILE A 191 4.07 0.32 13.44
N ASN A 192 3.88 -0.31 14.61
CA ASN A 192 4.78 -1.34 15.11
C ASN A 192 4.75 -2.64 14.28
N TYR A 193 3.58 -3.04 13.81
CA TYR A 193 3.40 -4.34 13.17
C TYR A 193 3.41 -4.29 11.64
N ILE A 194 3.15 -3.14 11.02
CA ILE A 194 3.06 -3.01 9.57
C ILE A 194 4.13 -2.04 9.05
N VAL A 195 4.11 -0.79 9.51
CA VAL A 195 4.90 0.28 8.88
C VAL A 195 6.38 0.20 9.20
N LEU A 196 6.77 0.01 10.47
CA LEU A 196 8.17 -0.09 10.87
C LEU A 196 8.88 -1.29 10.20
N PRO A 197 8.31 -2.50 10.18
CA PRO A 197 8.88 -3.62 9.43
C PRO A 197 9.06 -3.30 7.95
N LEU A 198 8.02 -2.75 7.29
CA LEU A 198 8.06 -2.39 5.87
C LEU A 198 9.19 -1.42 5.55
N TYR A 199 9.27 -0.30 6.27
CA TYR A 199 10.32 0.68 6.05
C TYR A 199 11.70 0.06 6.32
N SER A 200 11.87 -0.68 7.41
CA SER A 200 13.16 -1.30 7.76
C SER A 200 13.65 -2.26 6.66
N THR A 201 12.76 -3.13 6.15
CA THR A 201 13.10 -4.04 5.05
C THR A 201 13.38 -3.29 3.76
N PHE A 202 12.61 -2.25 3.43
CA PHE A 202 12.87 -1.45 2.23
C PHE A 202 14.21 -0.71 2.30
N GLY A 203 14.56 -0.13 3.46
CA GLY A 203 15.84 0.54 3.70
C GLY A 203 17.06 -0.38 3.71
N ALA A 204 16.87 -1.69 3.84
CA ALA A 204 17.96 -2.65 3.74
C ALA A 204 18.46 -2.85 2.29
N PHE A 205 17.70 -2.40 1.29
CA PHE A 205 18.15 -2.45 -0.10
C PHE A 205 19.25 -1.40 -0.37
N PRO A 206 20.31 -1.75 -1.11
CA PRO A 206 21.38 -0.82 -1.43
C PRO A 206 20.88 0.46 -2.14
N GLY A 207 21.32 1.62 -1.65
CA GLY A 207 21.00 2.92 -2.24
C GLY A 207 19.65 3.51 -1.84
N ILE A 208 18.86 2.81 -1.00
CA ILE A 208 17.63 3.35 -0.44
C ILE A 208 17.96 4.16 0.82
N GLN A 209 17.45 5.39 0.89
CA GLN A 209 17.63 6.30 2.03
C GLN A 209 16.27 6.55 2.68
N ILE A 210 16.03 5.94 3.84
CA ILE A 210 14.77 6.05 4.59
C ILE A 210 14.91 6.79 5.92
N GLU A 211 16.12 7.20 6.29
CA GLU A 211 16.43 7.73 7.62
C GLU A 211 15.53 8.90 8.03
N PRO A 212 15.20 9.86 7.13
CA PRO A 212 14.25 10.93 7.48
C PRO A 212 12.86 10.40 7.80
N CYS A 213 12.38 9.39 7.04
CA CYS A 213 11.08 8.78 7.27
C CYS A 213 11.07 7.99 8.59
N MET A 214 12.12 7.22 8.86
CA MET A 214 12.27 6.47 10.11
C MET A 214 12.34 7.38 11.33
N SER A 215 13.05 8.51 11.22
CA SER A 215 13.10 9.50 12.29
C SER A 215 11.72 10.08 12.59
N GLN A 216 10.96 10.47 11.55
CA GLN A 216 9.61 11.00 11.72
C GLN A 216 8.63 9.94 12.25
N LEU A 217 8.73 8.68 11.79
CA LEU A 217 7.94 7.55 12.30
C LEU A 217 8.14 7.35 13.80
N ASN A 218 9.39 7.32 14.25
CA ASN A 218 9.72 7.15 15.67
C ASN A 218 9.20 8.32 16.52
N GLN A 219 9.36 9.57 16.06
CA GLN A 219 8.82 10.75 16.75
C GLN A 219 7.29 10.67 16.89
N ASN A 220 6.59 10.30 15.82
CA ASN A 220 5.13 10.17 15.86
C ASN A 220 4.70 9.01 16.77
N LEU A 221 5.45 7.91 16.80
CA LEU A 221 5.19 6.79 17.70
C LEU A 221 5.35 7.19 19.18
N GLU A 222 6.42 7.91 19.52
CA GLU A 222 6.63 8.47 20.85
C GLU A 222 5.51 9.42 21.27
N GLN A 223 5.05 10.26 20.34
CA GLN A 223 3.93 11.17 20.58
C GLN A 223 2.62 10.42 20.86
N LEU A 224 2.30 9.38 20.09
CA LEU A 224 1.12 8.52 20.35
C LEU A 224 1.20 7.83 21.72
N GLN A 225 2.38 7.35 22.12
CA GLN A 225 2.59 6.75 23.45
C GLN A 225 2.37 7.77 24.58
N GLN A 226 2.72 9.04 24.36
CA GLN A 226 2.48 10.09 25.33
C GLN A 226 0.99 10.46 25.41
N GLU A 227 0.27 10.51 24.27
CA GLU A 227 -1.19 10.71 24.25
C GLU A 227 -1.91 9.61 25.05
N GLU A 228 -1.56 8.34 24.84
CA GLU A 228 -2.18 7.21 25.56
C GLU A 228 -1.97 7.30 27.09
N LYS A 229 -0.77 7.68 27.53
CA LYS A 229 -0.46 7.88 28.96
C LYS A 229 -1.27 9.02 29.56
N ASN A 230 -1.44 10.12 28.83
CA ASN A 230 -2.19 11.29 29.28
C ASN A 230 -3.69 10.96 29.41
N GLU A 231 -4.27 10.24 28.45
CA GLU A 231 -5.67 9.79 28.49
C GLU A 231 -5.93 8.83 29.65
N THR A 232 -5.00 7.91 29.90
CA THR A 232 -5.10 6.96 31.03
C THR A 232 -5.02 7.68 32.37
N SER A 233 -4.16 8.71 32.47
CA SER A 233 -3.98 9.50 33.71
C SER A 233 -5.16 10.45 33.98
N ALA A 234 -5.88 10.89 32.95
CA ALA A 234 -7.05 11.75 33.08
C ALA A 234 -8.34 10.97 33.43
N SER A 235 -8.31 9.63 33.32
CA SER A 235 -9.45 8.75 33.60
C SER A 235 -9.41 8.11 35.01
N LEU A 236 -8.38 8.43 35.79
CA LEU A 236 -8.16 8.01 37.19
C LEU A 236 -8.43 9.18 38.15
#